data_AF-A0A2S0VR30-F1
#
_entry.id   AF-A0A2S0VR30-F1
#
_cell.length_a   1.000
_cell.length_b   1.000
_cell.length_c   1.000
_cell.angle_alpha   90.00
_cell.angle_beta   90.00
_cell.angle_gamma   90.00
#
_symmetry.space_group_name_H-M   'P 1'
#
loop_
_entity.id
_entity.type
_entity.pdbx_description
1 polymer ?
#
loop_
_entity_poly.entity_id
_entity_poly.type
_entity_poly.pdbx_seq_one_letter_code
_entity_poly.pdbx_strand_id
1 'polypeptide(L)'
;MSQQNAIKSWDGKSKDDIQAIFAEYSAQDDFIYSLICGLTEPEIQDGASWLLKHFLEAKKKPKNNHLNPAQTQQVLSTLHQLNTWPSQLHILQCLPYLTLDKNSKQSLAAFIRLTMQSDNKMVRAWAYNGFYLLAQTFTEYQTEMHDCLTLALNDKDEAASVKARIRKLV
;
A
#
# COMPACT_ATOMS: atom_id res chain seq x y z
N MET A 1 19.59 5.18 18.81
CA MET A 1 19.67 4.68 17.41
C MET A 1 18.72 5.52 16.57
N SER A 2 18.98 5.78 15.28
CA SER A 2 17.99 6.48 14.43
C SER A 2 16.92 5.51 13.92
N GLN A 3 15.72 6.00 13.58
CA GLN A 3 14.64 5.21 13.02
C GLN A 3 15.10 4.40 11.79
N GLN A 4 15.84 5.03 10.87
CA GLN A 4 16.35 4.37 9.67
C GLN A 4 17.31 3.22 10.00
N ASN A 5 18.21 3.40 10.96
CA ASN A 5 19.13 2.35 11.38
C ASN A 5 18.39 1.18 12.05
N ALA A 6 17.35 1.47 12.84
CA ALA A 6 16.52 0.45 13.46
C ALA A 6 15.74 -0.36 12.41
N ILE A 7 15.16 0.30 11.41
CA ILE A 7 14.49 -0.37 10.28
C ILE A 7 15.50 -1.20 9.48
N LYS A 8 16.69 -0.66 9.21
CA LYS A 8 17.75 -1.37 8.49
C LYS A 8 18.23 -2.63 9.21
N SER A 9 18.18 -2.65 10.54
CA SER A 9 18.52 -3.83 11.34
C SER A 9 17.41 -4.89 11.42
N TRP A 10 16.20 -4.57 10.94
CA TRP A 10 15.09 -5.51 10.95
C TRP A 10 15.29 -6.62 9.92
N ASP A 11 15.04 -7.86 10.32
CA ASP A 11 15.31 -9.06 9.52
C ASP A 11 14.23 -9.36 8.45
N GLY A 12 13.20 -8.51 8.35
CA GLY A 12 12.07 -8.69 7.45
C GLY A 12 11.04 -9.72 7.91
N LYS A 13 11.18 -10.31 9.11
CA LYS A 13 10.40 -11.47 9.57
C LYS A 13 9.81 -11.28 10.96
N SER A 14 10.58 -10.77 11.92
CA SER A 14 10.12 -10.62 13.30
C SER A 14 9.08 -9.51 13.40
N LYS A 15 7.83 -9.91 13.64
CA LYS A 15 6.73 -8.95 13.86
C LYS A 15 6.96 -8.16 15.15
N ASP A 16 7.47 -8.81 16.19
CA ASP A 16 7.68 -8.18 17.49
C ASP A 16 8.75 -7.09 17.39
N ASP A 17 9.81 -7.33 16.62
CA ASP A 17 10.90 -6.35 16.41
C ASP A 17 10.39 -5.10 15.70
N ILE A 18 9.66 -5.25 14.58
CA ILE A 18 9.14 -4.08 13.85
C ILE A 18 8.02 -3.36 14.63
N GLN A 19 7.30 -4.06 15.51
CA GLN A 19 6.37 -3.44 16.45
C GLN A 19 7.09 -2.66 17.55
N ALA A 20 8.24 -3.13 18.03
CA ALA A 20 9.08 -2.39 18.97
C ALA A 20 9.61 -1.11 18.32
N ILE A 21 10.08 -1.18 17.07
CA ILE A 21 10.45 0.02 16.29
C ILE A 21 9.28 0.99 16.21
N PHE A 22 8.07 0.51 15.87
CA PHE A 22 6.89 1.37 15.84
C PHE A 22 6.63 2.05 17.20
N ALA A 23 6.67 1.29 18.30
CA ALA A 23 6.42 1.83 19.64
C ALA A 23 7.45 2.89 20.06
N GLU A 24 8.71 2.73 19.64
CA GLU A 24 9.80 3.66 19.95
C GLU A 24 9.70 4.97 19.14
N TYR A 25 9.37 4.89 17.84
CA TYR A 25 9.50 6.02 16.92
C TYR A 25 8.17 6.68 16.53
N SER A 26 7.01 6.04 16.69
CA SER A 26 5.72 6.54 16.16
C SER A 26 5.23 7.86 16.74
N ALA A 27 5.74 8.28 17.90
CA ALA A 27 5.41 9.55 18.54
C ALA A 27 6.31 10.72 18.09
N GLN A 28 7.31 10.47 17.25
CA GLN A 28 8.22 11.50 16.75
C GLN A 28 7.58 12.28 15.60
N ASP A 29 7.79 13.60 15.57
CA ASP A 29 7.16 14.50 14.59
C ASP A 29 7.59 14.19 13.14
N ASP A 30 8.81 13.69 12.95
CA ASP A 30 9.38 13.33 11.66
C ASP A 30 9.13 11.88 11.26
N PHE A 31 8.41 11.09 12.09
CA PHE A 31 8.19 9.66 11.86
C PHE A 31 7.65 9.37 10.47
N ILE A 32 6.55 10.05 10.09
CA ILE A 32 5.90 9.87 8.78
C ILE A 32 6.81 10.34 7.65
N TYR A 33 7.49 11.46 7.81
CA TYR A 33 8.42 11.98 6.80
C TYR A 33 9.56 10.97 6.54
N SER A 34 10.14 10.43 7.61
CA SER A 34 11.19 9.40 7.56
C SER A 34 10.71 8.12 6.86
N LEU A 35 9.47 7.68 7.12
CA LEU A 35 8.88 6.53 6.43
C LEU A 35 8.69 6.79 4.93
N ILE A 36 8.20 7.97 4.55
CA ILE A 36 8.01 8.36 3.15
C ILE A 36 9.35 8.37 2.41
N CYS A 37 10.40 8.94 3.01
CA CYS A 37 11.76 8.85 2.47
C CYS A 37 12.22 7.39 2.36
N GLY A 38 11.92 6.56 3.37
CA GLY A 38 12.28 5.15 3.36
C GLY A 38 11.62 4.34 2.24
N LEU A 39 10.50 4.80 1.66
CA LEU A 39 9.87 4.12 0.51
C LEU A 39 10.75 4.15 -0.74
N THR A 40 11.70 5.09 -0.85
CA THR A 40 12.62 5.19 -1.99
C THR A 40 13.96 4.52 -1.75
N GLU A 41 14.19 3.99 -0.55
CA GLU A 41 15.47 3.42 -0.11
C GLU A 41 15.39 1.88 -0.05
N PRO A 42 16.02 1.15 -0.99
CA PRO A 42 15.84 -0.30 -1.13
C PRO A 42 16.11 -1.11 0.15
N GLU A 43 17.09 -0.69 0.96
CA GLU A 43 17.49 -1.41 2.18
C GLU A 43 16.43 -1.34 3.29
N ILE A 44 15.56 -0.32 3.27
CA ILE A 44 14.55 -0.10 4.32
C ILE A 44 13.12 -0.05 3.78
N GLN A 45 12.92 -0.11 2.46
CA GLN A 45 11.62 0.02 1.77
C GLN A 45 10.54 -0.91 2.34
N ASP A 46 10.88 -2.16 2.63
CA ASP A 46 9.94 -3.14 3.19
C ASP A 46 9.52 -2.77 4.61
N GLY A 47 10.47 -2.41 5.47
CA GLY A 47 10.15 -2.01 6.85
C GLY A 47 9.44 -0.66 6.90
N ALA A 48 9.83 0.30 6.07
CA ALA A 48 9.20 1.61 5.97
C ALA A 48 7.73 1.50 5.52
N SER A 49 7.46 0.73 4.47
CA SER A 49 6.10 0.48 3.99
C SER A 49 5.25 -0.29 5.00
N TRP A 50 5.82 -1.26 5.72
CA TRP A 50 5.13 -1.99 6.78
C TRP A 50 4.73 -1.06 7.92
N LEU A 51 5.65 -0.22 8.40
CA LEU A 51 5.40 0.74 9.48
C LEU A 51 4.35 1.78 9.08
N LEU A 52 4.39 2.25 7.83
CA LEU A 52 3.39 3.18 7.30
C LEU A 52 2.00 2.54 7.28
N LYS A 53 1.90 1.31 6.78
CA LYS A 53 0.65 0.54 6.84
C LYS A 53 0.17 0.37 8.28
N HIS A 54 1.06 -0.01 9.19
CA HIS A 54 0.72 -0.22 10.59
C HIS A 54 0.20 1.06 11.25
N PHE A 55 0.84 2.20 10.99
CA PHE A 55 0.42 3.52 11.45
C PHE A 55 -1.02 3.84 11.03
N LEU A 56 -1.34 3.62 9.74
CA LEU A 56 -2.66 3.91 9.16
C LEU A 56 -3.75 2.94 9.65
N GLU A 57 -3.41 1.68 9.91
CA GLU A 57 -4.35 0.67 10.41
C GLU A 57 -4.62 0.76 11.92
N ALA A 58 -3.78 1.44 12.70
CA ALA A 58 -3.88 1.48 14.15
C ALA A 58 -5.16 2.21 14.62
N LYS A 59 -6.27 1.47 14.75
CA LYS A 59 -7.60 1.97 15.16
C LYS A 59 -7.72 2.43 16.62
N LYS A 60 -6.65 2.42 17.41
CA LYS A 60 -6.68 2.71 18.86
C LYS A 60 -5.99 4.05 19.18
N LYS A 61 -6.79 5.14 19.12
CA LYS A 61 -6.57 6.54 19.58
C LYS A 61 -5.92 7.52 18.57
N PRO A 62 -6.18 8.85 18.71
CA PRO A 62 -7.41 9.59 18.38
C PRO A 62 -7.27 10.36 17.05
N LYS A 63 -8.31 10.39 16.20
CA LYS A 63 -8.59 11.34 15.08
C LYS A 63 -7.49 11.76 14.07
N ASN A 64 -6.21 11.39 14.23
CA ASN A 64 -5.07 12.02 13.56
C ASN A 64 -4.10 11.02 12.91
N ASN A 65 -4.38 9.71 12.88
CA ASN A 65 -3.58 8.74 12.12
C ASN A 65 -3.96 8.77 10.64
N HIS A 66 -3.75 9.93 10.02
CA HIS A 66 -4.05 10.19 8.62
C HIS A 66 -2.85 10.89 8.00
N LEU A 67 -2.56 10.57 6.75
CA LEU A 67 -1.68 11.40 5.96
C LEU A 67 -2.44 12.66 5.55
N ASN A 68 -1.80 13.81 5.68
CA ASN A 68 -2.31 15.02 5.03
C ASN A 68 -2.21 14.88 3.49
N PRO A 69 -2.85 15.77 2.71
CA PRO A 69 -2.82 15.67 1.25
C PRO A 69 -1.40 15.68 0.65
N ALA A 70 -0.49 16.50 1.20
CA ALA A 70 0.89 16.57 0.72
C ALA A 70 1.65 15.26 0.98
N GLN A 71 1.51 14.68 2.17
CA GLN A 71 2.09 13.38 2.51
C GLN A 71 1.51 12.26 1.64
N THR A 72 0.21 12.28 1.36
CA THR A 72 -0.42 11.32 0.46
C THR A 72 0.18 11.43 -0.95
N GLN A 73 0.32 12.65 -1.46
CA GLN A 73 0.94 12.90 -2.76
C GLN A 73 2.40 12.40 -2.80
N GLN A 74 3.16 12.63 -1.72
CA GLN A 74 4.53 12.11 -1.61
C GLN A 74 4.55 10.58 -1.68
N VAL A 75 3.71 9.87 -0.92
CA VAL A 75 3.60 8.41 -1.01
C VAL A 75 3.27 7.96 -2.43
N LEU A 76 2.25 8.57 -3.06
CA LEU A 76 1.83 8.21 -4.42
C LEU A 76 2.89 8.55 -5.49
N SER A 77 3.79 9.49 -5.23
CA SER A 77 4.92 9.78 -6.12
C SER A 77 6.00 8.67 -6.11
N THR A 78 6.06 7.87 -5.05
CA THR A 78 7.06 6.78 -4.91
C THR A 78 6.65 5.46 -5.58
N LEU A 79 5.41 5.33 -6.07
CA LEU A 79 4.85 4.05 -6.54
C LEU A 79 5.71 3.32 -7.59
N HIS A 80 6.35 4.07 -8.48
CA HIS A 80 7.20 3.54 -9.54
C HIS A 80 8.55 2.96 -9.03
N GLN A 81 8.87 3.17 -7.76
CA GLN A 81 10.13 2.73 -7.12
C GLN A 81 9.92 1.51 -6.22
N LEU A 82 8.68 1.09 -6.01
CA LEU A 82 8.33 -0.07 -5.18
C LEU A 82 8.61 -1.36 -5.95
N ASN A 83 9.78 -1.94 -5.72
CA ASN A 83 10.29 -3.05 -6.52
C ASN A 83 10.12 -4.42 -5.85
N THR A 84 9.74 -4.44 -4.57
CA THR A 84 9.55 -5.66 -3.79
C THR A 84 8.06 -5.94 -3.63
N TRP A 85 7.68 -7.22 -3.66
CA TRP A 85 6.27 -7.59 -3.42
C TRP A 85 5.75 -7.19 -2.03
N PRO A 86 6.54 -7.20 -0.92
CA PRO A 86 6.03 -6.76 0.38
C PRO A 86 5.68 -5.27 0.38
N SER A 87 6.57 -4.41 -0.15
CA SER A 87 6.30 -2.98 -0.21
C SER A 87 5.11 -2.64 -1.10
N GLN A 88 4.97 -3.29 -2.26
CA GLN A 88 3.80 -3.16 -3.11
C GLN A 88 2.52 -3.55 -2.38
N LEU A 89 2.52 -4.70 -1.69
CA LEU A 89 1.39 -5.18 -0.90
C LEU A 89 1.00 -4.18 0.20
N HIS A 90 1.97 -3.69 0.96
CA HIS A 90 1.73 -2.76 2.06
C HIS A 90 1.11 -1.45 1.53
N ILE A 91 1.64 -0.91 0.43
CA ILE A 91 1.10 0.33 -0.15
C ILE A 91 -0.30 0.14 -0.73
N LEU A 92 -0.59 -1.00 -1.38
CA LEU A 92 -1.95 -1.34 -1.80
C LEU A 92 -2.93 -1.43 -0.61
N GLN A 93 -2.45 -1.92 0.53
CA GLN A 93 -3.21 -1.98 1.79
C GLN A 93 -3.41 -0.61 2.45
N CYS A 94 -2.54 0.35 2.16
CA CYS A 94 -2.69 1.73 2.63
C CYS A 94 -3.78 2.50 1.87
N LEU A 95 -4.09 2.13 0.61
CA LEU A 95 -5.00 2.89 -0.27
C LEU A 95 -6.35 3.28 0.37
N PRO A 96 -7.06 2.44 1.17
CA PRO A 96 -8.29 2.83 1.84
C PRO A 96 -8.17 4.02 2.80
N TYR A 97 -6.95 4.37 3.21
CA TYR A 97 -6.64 5.44 4.15
C TYR A 97 -6.07 6.70 3.47
N LEU A 98 -5.88 6.67 2.15
CA LEU A 98 -5.28 7.76 1.38
C LEU A 98 -6.36 8.61 0.70
N THR A 99 -6.19 9.94 0.72
CA THR A 99 -7.02 10.84 -0.08
C THR A 99 -6.48 10.89 -1.50
N LEU A 100 -7.18 10.26 -2.44
CA LEU A 100 -6.75 10.23 -3.84
C LEU A 100 -7.09 11.55 -4.54
N ASP A 101 -6.11 12.11 -5.26
CA ASP A 101 -6.28 13.34 -6.03
C ASP A 101 -6.13 13.08 -7.55
N LYS A 102 -6.51 14.08 -8.35
CA LYS A 102 -6.45 13.97 -9.81
C LYS A 102 -5.02 13.91 -10.36
N ASN A 103 -4.03 14.39 -9.60
CA ASN A 103 -2.63 14.45 -10.05
C ASN A 103 -1.97 13.07 -9.98
N SER A 104 -2.40 12.24 -9.03
CA SER A 104 -1.86 10.91 -8.78
C SER A 104 -2.61 9.79 -9.49
N LYS A 105 -3.81 10.05 -10.05
CA LYS A 105 -4.67 9.01 -10.63
C LYS A 105 -3.98 8.16 -11.70
N GLN A 106 -3.19 8.77 -12.59
CA GLN A 106 -2.53 8.06 -13.69
C GLN A 106 -1.40 7.15 -13.18
N SER A 107 -0.55 7.68 -12.29
CA SER A 107 0.52 6.91 -11.65
C SER A 107 -0.04 5.76 -10.81
N LEU A 108 -1.12 6.00 -10.06
CA LEU A 108 -1.81 4.97 -9.29
C LEU A 108 -2.43 3.90 -10.19
N ALA A 109 -3.09 4.29 -11.27
CA ALA A 109 -3.64 3.33 -12.25
C ALA A 109 -2.53 2.46 -12.87
N ALA A 110 -1.40 3.05 -13.26
CA ALA A 110 -0.26 2.30 -13.79
C ALA A 110 0.30 1.30 -12.76
N PHE A 111 0.46 1.73 -11.51
CA PHE A 111 0.90 0.88 -10.41
C PHE A 111 -0.07 -0.27 -10.12
N ILE A 112 -1.39 -0.01 -10.13
CA ILE A 112 -2.43 -1.02 -9.94
C ILE A 112 -2.37 -2.07 -11.07
N ARG A 113 -2.29 -1.62 -12.33
CA ARG A 113 -2.17 -2.54 -13.48
C ARG A 113 -0.93 -3.41 -13.42
N LEU A 114 0.21 -2.83 -13.01
CA LEU A 114 1.45 -3.57 -12.78
C LEU A 114 1.29 -4.63 -11.68
N THR A 115 0.73 -4.23 -10.53
CA THR A 115 0.57 -5.13 -9.37
C THR A 115 -0.49 -6.21 -9.58
N MET A 116 -1.47 -6.00 -10.45
CA MET A 116 -2.39 -7.05 -10.90
C MET A 116 -1.68 -8.18 -11.66
N GLN A 117 -0.50 -7.94 -12.24
CA GLN A 117 0.30 -8.94 -12.94
C GLN A 117 1.34 -9.61 -12.03
N SER A 118 1.37 -9.31 -10.73
CA SER A 118 2.35 -9.88 -9.80
C SER A 118 2.21 -11.40 -9.67
N ASP A 119 3.32 -12.13 -9.59
CA ASP A 119 3.31 -13.55 -9.21
C ASP A 119 2.73 -13.78 -7.81
N ASN A 120 2.82 -12.77 -6.94
CA ASN A 120 2.31 -12.85 -5.59
C ASN A 120 0.78 -12.63 -5.56
N LYS A 121 0.04 -13.70 -5.24
CA LYS A 121 -1.43 -13.67 -5.13
C LYS A 121 -1.98 -12.66 -4.12
N MET A 122 -1.23 -12.33 -3.06
CA MET A 122 -1.68 -11.32 -2.09
C MET A 122 -1.60 -9.91 -2.70
N VAL A 123 -0.54 -9.64 -3.46
CA VAL A 123 -0.40 -8.38 -4.21
C VAL A 123 -1.55 -8.26 -5.21
N ARG A 124 -1.80 -9.29 -6.04
CA ARG A 124 -2.93 -9.27 -7.00
C ARG A 124 -4.28 -9.04 -6.31
N ALA A 125 -4.57 -9.76 -5.23
CA ALA A 125 -5.82 -9.61 -4.49
C ALA A 125 -6.05 -8.16 -4.01
N TRP A 126 -5.00 -7.50 -3.53
CA TRP A 126 -5.07 -6.11 -3.09
C TRP A 126 -5.01 -5.09 -4.24
N ALA A 127 -4.41 -5.46 -5.38
CA ALA A 127 -4.43 -4.64 -6.58
C ALA A 127 -5.86 -4.47 -7.11
N TYR A 128 -6.67 -5.53 -7.14
CA TYR A 128 -8.10 -5.44 -7.49
C TYR A 128 -8.88 -4.53 -6.54
N ASN A 129 -8.60 -4.58 -5.23
CA ASN A 129 -9.18 -3.65 -4.26
C ASN A 129 -8.75 -2.21 -4.54
N GLY A 130 -7.48 -1.99 -4.86
CA GLY A 130 -6.96 -0.69 -5.28
C GLY A 130 -7.68 -0.15 -6.52
N PHE A 131 -7.91 -1.01 -7.52
CA PHE A 131 -8.61 -0.60 -8.73
C PHE A 131 -10.07 -0.23 -8.46
N TYR A 132 -10.74 -1.00 -7.61
CA TYR A 132 -12.09 -0.67 -7.14
C TYR A 132 -12.12 0.72 -6.50
N LEU A 133 -11.22 1.03 -5.55
CA LEU A 133 -11.15 2.34 -4.91
C LEU A 133 -10.84 3.48 -5.90
N LEU A 134 -9.94 3.24 -6.85
CA LEU A 134 -9.64 4.20 -7.91
C LEU A 134 -10.90 4.51 -8.74
N ALA A 135 -11.65 3.48 -9.15
CA ALA A 135 -12.85 3.60 -9.96
C ALA A 135 -14.06 4.20 -9.20
N GLN A 136 -14.13 4.00 -7.88
CA GLN A 136 -15.09 4.71 -7.03
C GLN A 136 -14.79 6.22 -6.96
N THR A 137 -13.52 6.59 -7.05
CA THR A 137 -13.08 8.00 -6.97
C THR A 137 -13.13 8.70 -8.35
N PHE A 138 -12.73 8.00 -9.40
CA PHE A 138 -12.60 8.53 -10.76
C PHE A 138 -13.40 7.65 -11.73
N THR A 139 -14.58 8.13 -12.11
CA THR A 139 -15.58 7.36 -12.87
C THR A 139 -15.08 6.87 -14.23
N GLU A 140 -14.09 7.55 -14.82
CA GLU A 140 -13.42 7.15 -16.07
C GLU A 140 -12.76 5.76 -16.02
N TYR A 141 -12.46 5.24 -14.84
CA TYR A 141 -11.88 3.90 -14.65
C TYR A 141 -12.91 2.81 -14.39
N GLN A 142 -14.22 3.14 -14.29
CA GLN A 142 -15.24 2.17 -13.91
C GLN A 142 -15.37 1.01 -14.90
N THR A 143 -15.42 1.29 -16.20
CA THR A 143 -15.54 0.24 -17.23
C THR A 143 -14.36 -0.72 -17.18
N GLU A 144 -13.14 -0.19 -17.20
CA GLU A 144 -11.92 -1.00 -17.15
C GLU A 144 -11.84 -1.83 -15.86
N MET A 145 -12.18 -1.23 -14.72
CA MET A 145 -12.22 -1.95 -13.44
C MET A 145 -13.20 -3.12 -13.49
N HIS A 146 -14.43 -2.94 -13.99
CA HIS A 146 -15.41 -4.02 -14.10
C HIS A 146 -14.95 -5.15 -15.02
N ASP A 147 -14.36 -4.80 -16.17
CA ASP A 147 -13.84 -5.79 -17.13
C ASP A 147 -12.71 -6.60 -16.48
N CYS A 148 -11.77 -5.94 -15.80
CA CYS A 148 -10.70 -6.59 -15.07
C CYS A 148 -11.20 -7.53 -13.96
N LEU A 149 -12.15 -7.09 -13.13
CA LEU A 149 -12.72 -7.95 -12.08
C LEU A 149 -13.44 -9.16 -12.68
N THR A 150 -14.19 -8.96 -13.76
CA THR A 150 -14.93 -10.02 -14.45
C THR A 150 -13.99 -11.05 -15.07
N LEU A 151 -12.94 -10.59 -15.75
CA LEU A 151 -11.91 -11.47 -16.32
C LEU A 151 -11.25 -12.32 -15.22
N ALA A 152 -10.83 -11.70 -14.12
CA ALA A 152 -10.19 -12.39 -13.01
C ALA A 152 -11.10 -13.42 -12.31
N LEU A 153 -12.40 -13.14 -12.20
CA LEU A 153 -13.36 -14.10 -11.66
C LEU A 153 -13.53 -15.34 -12.55
N ASN A 154 -13.46 -15.15 -13.86
CA ASN A 154 -13.66 -16.19 -14.88
C ASN A 154 -12.35 -16.94 -15.25
N ASP A 155 -11.19 -16.36 -14.96
CA ASP A 155 -9.88 -16.98 -15.21
C ASP A 155 -9.69 -18.25 -14.37
N LYS A 156 -9.49 -19.40 -15.02
CA LYS A 156 -9.34 -20.69 -14.33
C LYS A 156 -8.06 -20.78 -13.50
N ASP A 157 -7.02 -20.03 -13.86
CA ASP A 157 -5.70 -20.08 -13.23
C ASP A 157 -5.58 -19.07 -12.08
N GLU A 158 -6.51 -18.13 -11.96
CA GLU A 158 -6.50 -17.17 -10.86
C GLU A 158 -6.82 -17.84 -9.52
N ALA A 159 -6.04 -17.48 -8.50
CA ALA A 159 -6.09 -18.10 -7.19
C ALA A 159 -7.46 -17.90 -6.52
N ALA A 160 -7.99 -18.97 -5.91
CA ALA A 160 -9.28 -18.93 -5.21
C ALA A 160 -9.37 -17.81 -4.14
N SER A 161 -8.27 -17.52 -3.45
CA SER A 161 -8.19 -16.44 -2.47
C SER A 161 -8.31 -15.04 -3.09
N VAL A 162 -7.82 -14.86 -4.32
CA VAL A 162 -7.96 -13.61 -5.08
C VAL A 162 -9.41 -13.42 -5.49
N LYS A 163 -10.02 -14.44 -6.10
CA LYS A 163 -11.44 -14.43 -6.48
C LYS A 163 -12.36 -14.19 -5.28
N ALA A 164 -12.07 -14.82 -4.15
CA ALA A 164 -12.83 -14.62 -2.91
C ALA A 164 -12.75 -13.17 -2.42
N ARG A 165 -11.63 -12.47 -2.64
CA ARG A 165 -11.52 -11.04 -2.33
C ARG A 165 -12.29 -10.18 -3.31
N ILE A 166 -12.19 -10.44 -4.63
CA ILE A 166 -12.95 -9.71 -5.65
C ILE A 166 -14.46 -9.76 -5.37
N ARG A 167 -14.99 -10.94 -5.01
CA ARG A 167 -16.40 -11.12 -4.65
C ARG A 167 -16.87 -10.33 -3.41
N LYS A 168 -15.94 -9.78 -2.61
CA LYS A 168 -16.29 -8.90 -1.48
C LYS A 168 -16.36 -7.42 -1.87
N LEU A 169 -15.95 -7.07 -3.09
CA LEU A 169 -15.96 -5.70 -3.61
C LEU A 169 -17.25 -5.37 -4.37
N VAL A 170 -17.87 -6.39 -4.96
CA VAL A 170 -19.07 -6.32 -5.80
C VAL A 170 -20.30 -6.83 -5.07
#